data_AF-A0A317DUH5-F1
#
_entry.id   AF-A0A317DUH5-F1
#
_cell.length_a   1.000
_cell.length_b   1.000
_cell.length_c   1.000
_cell.angle_alpha   90.00
_cell.angle_beta   90.00
_cell.angle_gamma   90.00
#
_symmetry.space_group_name_H-M   'P 1'
#
loop_
_entity.id
_entity.type
_entity.pdbx_description
1 polymer ?
#
loop_
_entity_poly.entity_id
_entity_poly.type
_entity_poly.pdbx_seq_one_letter_code
_entity_poly.pdbx_strand_id
1 'polypeptide(L)'
;MGQQDQRHQQKGDRRGLNATSIREVVRRTGTPWGSVGHHFPRGTLQLLEDALIFAGREVGQLLAVLVEAHGVKAGLSAFIAGWRQILEESAFEAGCPVLAVSVEAFVGEAGFPDAEVQAHLLDMTQVIFDQWRGTLTRGLEKEGMAPARARRLAMLIVASVEGTVALCRASRSTRALDDVGEELEALLAIAAAGAAD
;
A
#
# COMPACT_ATOMS: atom_id res chain seq x y z
N MET A 1 -2.39 54.01 -0.29
CA MET A 1 -3.66 53.57 -0.89
C MET A 1 -3.31 52.67 -2.08
N GLY A 2 -2.96 51.38 -1.95
CA GLY A 2 -3.18 50.41 -0.87
C GLY A 2 -4.24 49.38 -1.32
N GLN A 3 -3.79 48.14 -1.60
CA GLN A 3 -4.60 46.90 -1.63
C GLN A 3 -5.46 46.56 -2.86
N GLN A 4 -4.92 46.50 -4.09
CA GLN A 4 -5.60 45.72 -5.15
C GLN A 4 -4.73 44.75 -5.96
N ASP A 5 -3.40 44.88 -5.93
CA ASP A 5 -2.49 44.11 -6.81
C ASP A 5 -1.87 42.84 -6.19
N GLN A 6 -2.45 42.26 -5.13
CA GLN A 6 -1.95 41.01 -4.52
C GLN A 6 -2.87 39.79 -4.66
N ARG A 7 -3.99 39.89 -5.41
CA ARG A 7 -4.95 38.78 -5.57
C ARG A 7 -4.73 37.89 -6.81
N HIS A 8 -3.52 37.89 -7.38
CA HIS A 8 -3.21 37.05 -8.55
C HIS A 8 -2.05 36.06 -8.39
N GLN A 9 -1.52 35.89 -7.17
CA GLN A 9 -0.38 35.00 -6.94
C GLN A 9 -0.60 33.97 -5.83
N GLN A 10 -1.64 33.13 -5.94
CA GLN A 10 -1.67 31.84 -5.23
C GLN A 10 -2.69 30.87 -5.86
N LYS A 11 -2.54 30.59 -7.16
CA LYS A 11 -3.14 29.40 -7.77
C LYS A 11 -2.18 28.23 -7.55
N GLY A 12 -1.96 27.90 -6.29
CA GLY A 12 -1.15 26.75 -5.89
C GLY A 12 -1.78 25.47 -6.42
N ASP A 13 -0.95 24.59 -6.95
CA ASP A 13 -1.26 23.32 -7.58
C ASP A 13 -2.43 22.58 -6.88
N ARG A 14 -3.55 22.39 -7.60
CA ARG A 14 -4.79 21.74 -7.12
C ARG A 14 -4.65 20.22 -7.00
N ARG A 15 -3.53 19.74 -6.45
CA ARG A 15 -3.19 18.30 -6.36
C ARG A 15 -3.35 17.80 -4.93
N GLY A 16 -4.58 17.84 -4.43
CA GLY A 16 -5.00 16.92 -3.36
C GLY A 16 -5.29 15.55 -3.95
N LEU A 17 -5.25 14.48 -3.12
CA LEU A 17 -5.44 13.05 -3.49
C LEU A 17 -5.81 12.87 -4.96
N ASN A 18 -4.81 12.55 -5.79
CA ASN A 18 -5.02 12.48 -7.22
C ASN A 18 -6.14 11.46 -7.47
N ALA A 19 -6.99 11.74 -8.46
CA ALA A 19 -8.04 10.82 -8.92
C ALA A 19 -7.55 9.36 -9.09
N THR A 20 -6.24 9.13 -9.22
CA THR A 20 -5.55 7.84 -9.21
C THR A 20 -5.73 7.00 -7.94
N SER A 21 -5.55 7.55 -6.73
CA SER A 21 -5.68 6.79 -5.47
C SER A 21 -7.12 6.35 -5.25
N ILE A 22 -8.06 7.25 -5.54
CA ILE A 22 -9.51 7.00 -5.47
C ILE A 22 -9.98 6.07 -6.62
N ARG A 23 -9.43 6.19 -7.83
CA ARG A 23 -9.71 5.26 -8.95
C ARG A 23 -9.26 3.83 -8.64
N GLU A 24 -8.18 3.65 -7.88
CA GLU A 24 -7.72 2.33 -7.43
C GLU A 24 -8.76 1.63 -6.54
N VAL A 25 -9.40 2.40 -5.65
CA VAL A 25 -10.46 1.92 -4.77
C VAL A 25 -11.74 1.63 -5.55
N VAL A 26 -12.17 2.57 -6.38
CA VAL A 26 -13.44 2.54 -7.12
C VAL A 26 -13.46 1.41 -8.15
N ARG A 27 -12.31 1.09 -8.77
CA ARG A 27 -12.22 0.00 -9.74
C ARG A 27 -12.39 -1.39 -9.11
N ARG A 28 -11.95 -1.59 -7.86
CA ARG A 28 -12.09 -2.88 -7.16
C ARG A 28 -13.48 -3.11 -6.57
N THR A 29 -14.27 -2.05 -6.36
CA THR A 29 -15.68 -2.16 -5.94
C THR A 29 -16.65 -2.33 -7.12
N GLY A 30 -16.18 -2.19 -8.36
CA GLY A 30 -17.03 -2.26 -9.56
C GLY A 30 -17.96 -1.05 -9.74
N THR A 31 -17.78 0.01 -8.94
CA THR A 31 -18.68 1.16 -8.91
C THR A 31 -18.26 2.23 -9.93
N PRO A 32 -19.17 2.73 -10.78
CA PRO A 32 -18.85 3.86 -11.67
C PRO A 32 -18.54 5.14 -10.87
N TRP A 33 -17.52 5.91 -11.29
CA TRP A 33 -17.10 7.16 -10.63
C TRP A 33 -18.23 8.17 -10.41
N GLY A 34 -19.21 8.23 -11.32
CA GLY A 34 -20.39 9.10 -11.20
C GLY A 34 -21.39 8.70 -10.10
N SER A 35 -21.21 7.52 -9.48
CA SER A 35 -22.11 6.97 -8.46
C SER A 35 -21.55 7.08 -7.03
N VAL A 36 -20.36 7.69 -6.85
CA VAL A 36 -19.74 7.86 -5.52
C VAL A 36 -20.69 8.58 -4.55
N GLY A 37 -21.41 9.60 -5.00
CA GLY A 37 -22.39 10.30 -4.15
C GLY A 37 -23.62 9.47 -3.75
N HIS A 38 -23.90 8.36 -4.43
CA HIS A 38 -24.99 7.44 -4.08
C HIS A 38 -24.51 6.24 -3.25
N HIS A 39 -23.26 5.79 -3.47
CA HIS A 39 -22.68 4.63 -2.80
C HIS A 39 -21.95 4.98 -1.50
N PHE A 40 -21.43 6.21 -1.39
CA PHE A 40 -20.68 6.71 -0.24
C PHE A 40 -21.34 8.00 0.29
N PRO A 41 -22.38 7.88 1.14
CA PRO A 41 -23.12 9.03 1.66
C PRO A 41 -22.26 9.99 2.50
N ARG A 42 -21.12 9.52 3.04
CA ARG A 42 -20.12 10.38 3.73
C ARG A 42 -18.99 10.87 2.80
N GLY A 43 -19.13 10.68 1.49
CA GLY A 43 -18.19 11.20 0.49
C GLY A 43 -16.84 10.47 0.43
N THR A 44 -15.82 11.22 0.06
CA THR A 44 -14.45 10.77 -0.23
C THR A 44 -13.80 10.11 0.98
N LEU A 45 -14.04 10.63 2.18
CA LEU A 45 -13.50 10.05 3.41
C LEU A 45 -13.95 8.58 3.58
N GLN A 46 -15.25 8.31 3.50
CA GLN A 46 -15.76 6.95 3.63
C GLN A 46 -15.22 6.03 2.53
N LEU A 47 -15.12 6.53 1.30
CA LEU A 47 -14.52 5.76 0.21
C LEU A 47 -13.07 5.33 0.53
N LEU A 48 -12.27 6.22 1.10
CA LEU A 48 -10.90 5.90 1.52
C LEU A 48 -10.87 4.95 2.72
N GLU A 49 -11.73 5.16 3.72
CA GLU A 49 -11.83 4.24 4.88
C GLU A 49 -12.19 2.83 4.43
N ASP A 50 -13.21 2.68 3.57
CA ASP A 50 -13.65 1.40 3.03
C ASP A 50 -12.56 0.75 2.18
N ALA A 51 -11.79 1.56 1.43
CA ALA A 51 -10.63 1.09 0.68
C ALA A 51 -9.55 0.48 1.56
N LEU A 52 -9.19 1.20 2.64
CA LEU A 52 -8.16 0.78 3.58
C LEU A 52 -8.60 -0.51 4.27
N ILE A 53 -9.86 -0.57 4.73
CA ILE A 53 -10.42 -1.77 5.36
C ILE A 53 -10.41 -2.95 4.40
N PHE A 54 -10.79 -2.75 3.14
CA PHE A 54 -10.78 -3.80 2.12
C PHE A 54 -9.34 -4.25 1.82
N ALA A 55 -8.46 -3.33 1.46
CA ALA A 55 -7.07 -3.64 1.11
C ALA A 55 -6.31 -4.31 2.26
N GLY A 56 -6.46 -3.79 3.48
CA GLY A 56 -5.84 -4.36 4.67
C GLY A 56 -6.28 -5.79 4.93
N ARG A 57 -7.59 -6.07 4.76
CA ARG A 57 -8.17 -7.42 4.91
C ARG A 57 -7.67 -8.37 3.83
N GLU A 58 -7.82 -8.02 2.55
CA GLU A 58 -7.51 -8.93 1.44
C GLU A 58 -6.01 -9.26 1.40
N VAL A 59 -5.15 -8.24 1.47
CA VAL A 59 -3.69 -8.44 1.48
C VAL A 59 -3.26 -9.17 2.75
N GLY A 60 -3.83 -8.81 3.90
CA GLY A 60 -3.51 -9.44 5.18
C GLY A 60 -3.89 -10.92 5.24
N GLN A 61 -5.07 -11.27 4.72
CA GLN A 61 -5.53 -12.66 4.63
C GLN A 61 -4.70 -13.48 3.64
N LEU A 62 -4.47 -12.96 2.43
CA LEU A 62 -3.64 -13.64 1.44
C LEU A 62 -2.23 -13.90 1.98
N LEU A 63 -1.60 -12.89 2.57
CA LEU A 63 -0.27 -13.00 3.16
C LEU A 63 -0.25 -14.05 4.29
N ALA A 64 -1.26 -14.05 5.16
CA ALA A 64 -1.35 -15.03 6.24
C ALA A 64 -1.51 -16.46 5.72
N VAL A 65 -2.35 -16.67 4.70
CA VAL A 65 -2.53 -17.99 4.06
C VAL A 65 -1.23 -18.47 3.43
N LEU A 66 -0.54 -17.62 2.67
CA LEU A 66 0.70 -17.99 1.98
C LEU A 66 1.84 -18.29 2.96
N VAL A 67 2.00 -17.46 3.99
CA VAL A 67 3.03 -17.66 5.03
C VAL A 67 2.76 -18.94 5.82
N GLU A 68 1.51 -19.23 6.20
CA GLU A 68 1.19 -20.44 6.95
C GLU A 68 1.37 -21.71 6.08
N ALA A 69 1.01 -21.65 4.80
CA ALA A 69 1.08 -22.81 3.91
C ALA A 69 2.51 -23.15 3.45
N HIS A 70 3.38 -22.13 3.29
CA HIS A 70 4.66 -22.29 2.60
C HIS A 70 5.88 -21.78 3.37
N GLY A 71 5.67 -21.15 4.53
CA GLY A 71 6.71 -20.36 5.20
C GLY A 71 6.89 -18.98 4.54
N VAL A 72 7.69 -18.12 5.15
CA VAL A 72 7.81 -16.71 4.76
C VAL A 72 8.49 -16.54 3.41
N LYS A 73 9.56 -17.29 3.15
CA LYS A 73 10.31 -17.17 1.88
C LYS A 73 9.43 -17.58 0.69
N ALA A 74 8.92 -18.81 0.67
CA ALA A 74 8.11 -19.29 -0.45
C ALA A 74 6.73 -18.61 -0.50
N GLY A 75 6.17 -18.21 0.65
CA GLY A 75 4.95 -17.42 0.71
C GLY A 75 5.13 -16.03 0.08
N LEU A 76 6.29 -15.38 0.29
CA LEU A 76 6.63 -14.11 -0.37
C LEU A 76 6.76 -14.28 -1.90
N SER A 77 7.43 -15.33 -2.37
CA SER A 77 7.54 -15.64 -3.81
C SER A 77 6.16 -15.77 -4.46
N ALA A 78 5.26 -16.52 -3.81
CA ALA A 78 3.89 -16.70 -4.28
C ALA A 78 3.10 -15.39 -4.27
N PHE A 79 3.29 -14.56 -3.23
CA PHE A 79 2.67 -13.23 -3.14
C PHE A 79 3.12 -12.32 -4.29
N ILE A 80 4.43 -12.24 -4.56
CA ILE A 80 5.00 -11.46 -5.65
C ILE A 80 4.46 -11.94 -7.01
N ALA A 81 4.37 -13.26 -7.22
CA ALA A 81 3.81 -13.82 -8.45
C ALA A 81 2.34 -13.42 -8.67
N GLY A 82 1.51 -13.42 -7.61
CA GLY A 82 0.14 -12.93 -7.70
C GLY A 82 0.07 -11.43 -8.00
N TRP A 83 0.98 -10.64 -7.42
CA TRP A 83 1.04 -9.20 -7.66
C TRP A 83 1.49 -8.84 -9.08
N ARG A 84 2.38 -9.66 -9.65
CA ARG A 84 2.76 -9.61 -11.06
C ARG A 84 1.54 -9.72 -11.97
N GLN A 85 0.69 -10.74 -11.76
CA GLN A 85 -0.53 -10.96 -12.55
C GLN A 85 -1.47 -9.76 -12.46
N ILE A 86 -1.68 -9.23 -11.25
CA ILE A 86 -2.55 -8.07 -11.04
C ILE A 86 -2.03 -6.81 -11.76
N LEU A 87 -0.71 -6.58 -11.77
CA LEU A 87 -0.13 -5.47 -12.52
C LEU A 87 -0.29 -5.66 -14.03
N GLU A 88 -0.05 -6.85 -14.57
CA GLU A 88 -0.19 -7.14 -15.99
C GLU A 88 -1.65 -7.01 -16.46
N GLU A 89 -2.60 -7.64 -15.75
CA GLU A 89 -4.04 -7.60 -16.05
C GLU A 89 -4.62 -6.18 -15.95
N SER A 90 -4.10 -5.36 -15.03
CA SER A 90 -4.51 -3.97 -14.88
C SER A 90 -3.80 -3.00 -15.83
N ALA A 91 -3.01 -3.49 -16.80
CA ALA A 91 -2.17 -2.67 -17.68
C ALA A 91 -1.25 -1.70 -16.90
N PHE A 92 -0.71 -2.17 -15.77
CA PHE A 92 0.12 -1.42 -14.81
C PHE A 92 -0.58 -0.22 -14.17
N GLU A 93 -1.92 -0.25 -14.12
CA GLU A 93 -2.69 0.77 -13.42
C GLU A 93 -3.02 0.37 -11.97
N ALA A 94 -2.82 -0.87 -11.54
CA ALA A 94 -3.00 -1.26 -10.14
C ALA A 94 -1.97 -0.60 -9.20
N GLY A 95 -2.35 -0.46 -7.93
CA GLY A 95 -1.52 0.11 -6.89
C GLY A 95 -1.90 -0.40 -5.49
N CYS A 96 -1.19 0.08 -4.46
CA CYS A 96 -1.54 -0.18 -3.08
C CYS A 96 -2.34 1.01 -2.52
N PRO A 97 -3.64 0.84 -2.20
CA PRO A 97 -4.44 1.91 -1.60
C PRO A 97 -3.88 2.42 -0.27
N VAL A 98 -3.27 1.53 0.52
CA VAL A 98 -2.67 1.88 1.81
C VAL A 98 -1.50 2.84 1.61
N LEU A 99 -0.56 2.50 0.72
CA LEU A 99 0.55 3.39 0.39
C LEU A 99 0.07 4.72 -0.19
N ALA A 100 -0.90 4.69 -1.10
CA ALA A 100 -1.43 5.89 -1.73
C ALA A 100 -2.01 6.88 -0.71
N VAL A 101 -2.80 6.39 0.25
CA VAL A 101 -3.34 7.22 1.34
C VAL A 101 -2.23 7.74 2.26
N SER A 102 -1.18 6.94 2.51
CA SER A 102 -0.08 7.36 3.40
C SER A 102 0.76 8.51 2.85
N VAL A 103 0.84 8.68 1.53
CA VAL A 103 1.75 9.67 0.90
C VAL A 103 1.02 10.85 0.26
N GLU A 104 -0.28 10.73 0.01
CA GLU A 104 -1.09 11.79 -0.58
C GLU A 104 -1.85 12.58 0.49
N ALA A 105 -1.92 13.90 0.30
CA ALA A 105 -2.68 14.77 1.19
C ALA A 105 -4.19 14.67 0.89
N PHE A 106 -4.98 14.40 1.93
CA PHE A 106 -6.42 14.42 1.89
C PHE A 106 -6.93 15.81 1.57
N VAL A 107 -7.76 15.89 0.53
CA VAL A 107 -8.52 17.08 0.18
C VAL A 107 -9.95 16.62 -0.02
N GLY A 108 -10.80 16.98 0.95
CA GLY A 108 -12.22 16.65 0.91
C GLY A 108 -12.97 17.49 -0.14
N GLU A 109 -14.29 17.35 -0.12
CA GLU A 109 -15.21 17.99 -1.08
C GLU A 109 -15.13 19.52 -1.04
N ALA A 110 -14.78 20.08 0.12
CA ALA A 110 -14.56 21.51 0.29
C ALA A 110 -13.34 22.05 -0.49
N GLY A 111 -12.46 21.16 -0.99
CA GLY A 111 -11.30 21.53 -1.79
C GLY A 111 -10.10 22.05 -0.98
N PHE A 112 -10.13 21.90 0.35
CA PHE A 112 -9.04 22.26 1.24
C PHE A 112 -8.54 21.04 2.01
N PRO A 113 -7.25 21.00 2.39
CA PRO A 113 -6.72 19.97 3.27
C PRO A 113 -7.42 19.99 4.63
N ASP A 114 -7.64 18.80 5.17
CA ASP A 114 -8.15 18.61 6.52
C ASP A 114 -7.13 17.78 7.32
N ALA A 115 -6.48 18.41 8.29
CA ALA A 115 -5.40 17.79 9.05
C ALA A 115 -5.90 16.71 10.01
N GLU A 116 -7.12 16.85 10.56
CA GLU A 116 -7.70 15.85 11.46
C GLU A 116 -8.09 14.59 10.68
N VAL A 117 -8.72 14.77 9.52
CA VAL A 117 -9.05 13.66 8.64
C VAL A 117 -7.78 12.99 8.09
N GLN A 118 -6.76 13.76 7.72
CA GLN A 118 -5.48 13.21 7.30
C GLN A 118 -4.86 12.35 8.41
N ALA A 119 -4.82 12.85 9.65
CA ALA A 119 -4.26 12.09 10.78
C ALA A 119 -5.00 10.77 10.99
N HIS A 120 -6.33 10.79 10.97
CA HIS A 120 -7.16 9.58 11.06
C HIS A 120 -6.86 8.56 9.95
N LEU A 121 -6.75 9.01 8.70
CA LEU A 121 -6.39 8.13 7.59
C LEU A 121 -4.97 7.55 7.75
N LEU A 122 -4.02 8.34 8.23
CA LEU A 122 -2.67 7.87 8.53
C LEU A 122 -2.67 6.82 9.66
N ASP A 123 -3.43 7.03 10.72
CA ASP A 123 -3.58 6.06 11.82
C ASP A 123 -4.13 4.71 11.29
N MET A 124 -5.14 4.75 10.40
CA MET A 124 -5.66 3.55 9.74
C MET A 124 -4.59 2.85 8.90
N THR A 125 -3.81 3.60 8.11
CA THR A 125 -2.74 3.01 7.28
C THR A 125 -1.64 2.38 8.13
N GLN A 126 -1.28 3.01 9.26
CA GLN A 126 -0.30 2.49 10.19
C GLN A 126 -0.75 1.15 10.77
N VAL A 127 -2.01 1.06 11.22
CA VAL A 127 -2.59 -0.19 11.74
C VAL A 127 -2.49 -1.32 10.71
N ILE A 128 -2.76 -1.04 9.43
CA ILE A 128 -2.69 -2.04 8.37
C ILE A 128 -1.25 -2.48 8.10
N PHE A 129 -0.31 -1.54 7.99
CA PHE A 129 1.11 -1.90 7.83
C PHE A 129 1.66 -2.67 9.03
N ASP A 130 1.22 -2.35 10.25
CA ASP A 130 1.55 -3.11 11.46
C ASP A 130 1.01 -4.55 11.40
N GLN A 131 -0.21 -4.74 10.86
CA GLN A 131 -0.77 -6.08 10.68
C GLN A 131 0.04 -6.92 9.68
N TRP A 132 0.37 -6.37 8.51
CA TRP A 132 1.16 -7.07 7.49
C TRP A 132 2.56 -7.43 8.02
N ARG A 133 3.26 -6.45 8.63
CA ARG A 133 4.56 -6.70 9.28
C ARG A 133 4.45 -7.70 10.42
N GLY A 134 3.35 -7.68 11.18
CA GLY A 134 3.08 -8.63 12.25
C GLY A 134 2.95 -10.06 11.74
N THR A 135 2.26 -10.26 10.62
CA THR A 135 2.14 -11.59 9.98
C THR A 135 3.51 -12.13 9.55
N LEU A 136 4.31 -11.32 8.87
CA LEU A 136 5.67 -11.70 8.47
C LEU A 136 6.58 -11.96 9.68
N THR A 137 6.52 -11.09 10.69
CA THR A 137 7.33 -11.23 11.90
C THR A 137 7.03 -12.56 12.60
N ARG A 138 5.75 -12.87 12.83
CA ARG A 138 5.35 -14.14 13.44
C ARG A 138 5.75 -15.34 12.61
N GLY A 139 5.63 -15.26 11.28
CA GLY A 139 6.10 -16.32 10.37
C GLY A 139 7.61 -16.57 10.54
N LEU A 140 8.42 -15.51 10.51
CA LEU A 140 9.87 -15.62 10.67
C LEU A 140 10.25 -16.15 12.06
N GLU A 141 9.57 -15.72 13.12
CA GLU A 141 9.79 -16.24 14.48
C GLU A 141 9.44 -17.73 14.60
N LYS A 142 8.35 -18.19 13.96
CA LYS A 142 8.00 -19.62 13.88
C LYS A 142 9.09 -20.45 13.16
N GLU A 143 9.81 -19.83 12.23
CA GLU A 143 10.95 -20.42 11.52
C GLU A 143 12.28 -20.34 12.33
N GLY A 144 12.24 -19.88 13.58
CA GLY A 144 13.39 -19.82 14.48
C GLY A 144 14.15 -18.50 14.47
N MET A 145 13.69 -17.49 13.73
CA MET A 145 14.36 -16.20 13.65
C MET A 145 14.24 -15.42 14.97
N ALA A 146 15.34 -14.82 15.43
CA ALA A 146 15.32 -13.96 16.62
C ALA A 146 14.33 -12.79 16.47
N PRO A 147 13.52 -12.45 17.49
CA PRO A 147 12.42 -11.48 17.36
C PRO A 147 12.83 -10.10 16.80
N ALA A 148 13.99 -9.59 17.24
CA ALA A 148 14.48 -8.30 16.76
C ALA A 148 14.88 -8.33 15.28
N ARG A 149 15.41 -9.48 14.80
CA ARG A 149 15.77 -9.67 13.39
C ARG A 149 14.52 -9.88 12.54
N ALA A 150 13.57 -10.69 13.01
CA ALA A 150 12.28 -10.93 12.36
C ALA A 150 11.53 -9.61 12.08
N ARG A 151 11.43 -8.72 13.09
CA ARG A 151 10.80 -7.40 12.92
C ARG A 151 11.47 -6.53 11.87
N ARG A 152 12.81 -6.52 11.81
CA ARG A 152 13.56 -5.73 10.81
C ARG A 152 13.40 -6.29 9.40
N LEU A 153 13.40 -7.61 9.25
CA LEU A 153 13.18 -8.26 7.96
C LEU A 153 11.74 -8.05 7.46
N ALA A 154 10.74 -8.18 8.34
CA ALA A 154 9.36 -7.88 7.99
C ALA A 154 9.17 -6.43 7.51
N MET A 155 9.83 -5.47 8.17
CA MET A 155 9.87 -4.07 7.71
C MET A 155 10.50 -3.95 6.33
N LEU A 156 11.66 -4.58 6.12
CA LEU A 156 12.37 -4.54 4.83
C LEU A 156 11.50 -5.10 3.70
N ILE A 157 10.85 -6.25 3.91
CA ILE A 157 9.98 -6.89 2.92
C ILE A 157 8.84 -5.94 2.51
N VAL A 158 8.08 -5.43 3.49
CA VAL A 158 6.93 -4.54 3.20
C VAL A 158 7.40 -3.27 2.49
N ALA A 159 8.44 -2.60 3.00
CA ALA A 159 8.94 -1.37 2.38
C ALA A 159 9.46 -1.59 0.95
N SER A 160 10.13 -2.73 0.70
CA SER A 160 10.67 -3.05 -0.62
C SER A 160 9.55 -3.34 -1.61
N VAL A 161 8.61 -4.22 -1.26
CA VAL A 161 7.48 -4.57 -2.13
C VAL A 161 6.62 -3.33 -2.46
N GLU A 162 6.29 -2.50 -1.47
CA GLU A 162 5.56 -1.26 -1.72
C GLU A 162 6.30 -0.30 -2.65
N GLY A 163 7.63 -0.18 -2.49
CA GLY A 163 8.47 0.63 -3.39
C GLY A 163 8.45 0.13 -4.83
N THR A 164 8.42 -1.18 -5.04
CA THR A 164 8.38 -1.75 -6.41
C THR A 164 7.09 -1.43 -7.15
N VAL A 165 5.96 -1.22 -6.47
CA VAL A 165 4.68 -0.88 -7.12
C VAL A 165 4.82 0.41 -7.94
N ALA A 166 5.43 1.45 -7.37
CA ALA A 166 5.67 2.71 -8.07
C ALA A 166 6.60 2.53 -9.29
N LEU A 167 7.68 1.75 -9.13
CA LEU A 167 8.64 1.48 -10.20
C LEU A 167 8.03 0.66 -11.35
N CYS A 168 7.20 -0.33 -11.02
CA CYS A 168 6.52 -1.15 -12.02
C CYS A 168 5.54 -0.31 -12.85
N ARG A 169 4.78 0.58 -12.19
CA ARG A 169 3.87 1.51 -12.89
C ARG A 169 4.62 2.49 -13.79
N ALA A 170 5.71 3.08 -13.29
CA ALA A 170 6.50 4.05 -14.03
C ALA A 170 7.14 3.43 -15.29
N SER A 171 7.62 2.19 -15.17
CA SER A 171 8.27 1.46 -16.27
C SER A 171 7.31 0.65 -17.14
N ARG A 172 6.07 0.44 -16.70
CA ARG A 172 5.10 -0.51 -17.29
C ARG A 172 5.70 -1.91 -17.46
N SER A 173 6.39 -2.36 -16.42
CA SER A 173 7.11 -3.63 -16.39
C SER A 173 7.12 -4.19 -14.97
N THR A 174 7.13 -5.52 -14.84
CA THR A 174 7.21 -6.21 -13.55
C THR A 174 8.64 -6.36 -13.05
N ARG A 175 9.63 -5.91 -13.83
CA ARG A 175 11.05 -6.14 -13.55
C ARG A 175 11.48 -5.71 -12.15
N ALA A 176 10.98 -4.59 -11.65
CA ALA A 176 11.33 -4.13 -10.30
C ALA A 176 10.83 -5.09 -9.21
N LEU A 177 9.65 -5.70 -9.38
CA LEU A 177 9.15 -6.74 -8.49
C LEU A 177 10.01 -8.01 -8.59
N ASP A 178 10.37 -8.41 -9.80
CA ASP A 178 11.18 -9.61 -10.05
C ASP A 178 12.57 -9.45 -9.39
N ASP A 179 13.30 -8.37 -9.71
CA ASP A 179 14.65 -8.10 -9.20
C ASP A 179 14.68 -7.99 -7.65
N VAL A 180 13.69 -7.30 -7.05
CA VAL A 180 13.60 -7.18 -5.58
C VAL A 180 13.18 -8.50 -4.94
N GLY A 181 12.32 -9.28 -5.60
CA GLY A 181 11.91 -10.60 -5.12
C GLY A 181 13.11 -11.53 -4.97
N GLU A 182 13.98 -11.59 -5.99
CA GLU A 182 15.20 -12.40 -5.96
C GLU A 182 16.12 -12.02 -4.78
N GLU A 183 16.35 -10.73 -4.56
CA GLU A 183 17.19 -10.24 -3.46
C GLU A 183 16.56 -10.54 -2.08
N LEU A 184 15.24 -10.37 -1.94
CA LEU A 184 14.55 -10.70 -0.69
C LEU A 184 14.61 -12.19 -0.38
N GLU A 185 14.46 -13.06 -1.39
CA GLU A 185 14.57 -14.50 -1.23
C GLU A 185 15.98 -14.93 -0.80
N ALA A 186 17.02 -14.37 -1.43
CA ALA A 186 18.42 -14.62 -1.07
C ALA A 186 18.71 -14.17 0.37
N LEU A 187 18.26 -12.97 0.76
CA LEU A 187 18.41 -12.46 2.12
C LEU A 187 17.70 -13.33 3.16
N LEU A 188 16.50 -13.84 2.84
CA LEU A 188 15.77 -14.76 3.72
C LEU A 188 16.47 -16.10 3.85
N ALA A 189 17.04 -16.64 2.77
CA ALA A 189 17.81 -17.89 2.81
C ALA A 189 19.08 -17.75 3.68
N ILE A 190 19.81 -16.64 3.55
CA ILE A 190 20.99 -16.34 4.38
C ILE A 190 20.59 -16.19 5.85
N ALA A 191 19.50 -15.46 6.11
CA ALA A 191 19.03 -15.22 7.47
C ALA A 191 18.57 -16.52 8.16
N ALA A 192 17.93 -17.43 7.41
CA ALA A 192 17.54 -18.74 7.93
C ALA A 192 18.75 -19.62 8.25
N ALA A 193 19.80 -19.61 7.40
CA ALA A 193 21.03 -20.36 7.65
C ALA A 193 21.73 -19.89 8.94
N GLY A 194 21.84 -18.58 9.15
CA GLY A 194 22.45 -18.02 10.37
C GLY A 194 21.58 -18.07 11.64
N ALA A 195 20.34 -18.56 11.55
CA ALA A 195 19.48 -18.82 12.71
C ALA A 195 19.57 -20.28 13.19
N ALA A 196 20.13 -21.17 12.36
CA ALA A 196 20.36 -22.57 12.70
C ALA A 196 21.69 -22.81 13.45
N ASP A 197 22.55 -21.78 13.53
CA ASP A 197 23.81 -21.73 14.29
C ASP A 197 23.61 -21.11 15.68
#